data_AF-A0A7S3T6M4-F1
#
_entry.id   AF-A0A7S3T6M4-F1
#
_cell.length_a   1.000
_cell.length_b   1.000
_cell.length_c   1.000
_cell.angle_alpha   90.00
_cell.angle_beta   90.00
_cell.angle_gamma   90.00
#
_symmetry.space_group_name_H-M   'P 1'
#
loop_
_entity.id
_entity.type
_entity.pdbx_description
1 polymer ?
#
loop_
_entity_poly.entity_id
_entity_poly.type
_entity_poly.pdbx_seq_one_letter_code
_entity_poly.pdbx_strand_id
1 'polypeptide(L)'
;MAPEARGVKPEEANVPLMTSDEAKRLEEGEEVDIALIKERNHDQFRAMTFIEGLKDQDDSSPFKRGLACFLKYGVQPLLCILAIYVCIGKALYKVYKVLPMNVLTMLFGLGLCFYGGHYLMVIAAIEAFRNMGGQQFMDDMVVVWEQGSLVAIASAEDDKKDDDKNGIADVKEISSKDLLNRKAKMAMRTVTEPQRLQVAVVHLYAAYLCVLATLKLQFARTVAIALGLAEMLELPLTRCIGPTLAYVMGDELNH
;
A
#
# COMPACT_ATOMS: atom_id res chain seq x y z
N MET A 1 -19.92 -33.08 35.33
CA MET A 1 -20.31 -31.70 35.66
C MET A 1 -20.56 -30.99 34.34
N ALA A 2 -21.76 -31.15 33.80
CA ALA A 2 -22.21 -30.58 32.53
C ALA A 2 -23.43 -29.70 32.86
N PRO A 3 -23.53 -28.47 32.33
CA PRO A 3 -24.63 -27.59 32.70
C PRO A 3 -25.95 -28.08 32.09
N GLU A 4 -26.95 -28.17 32.95
CA GLU A 4 -28.35 -28.48 32.61
C GLU A 4 -28.86 -27.57 31.50
N ALA A 5 -29.29 -28.19 30.40
CA ALA A 5 -30.12 -27.54 29.39
C ALA A 5 -31.43 -27.11 30.06
N ARG A 6 -31.56 -25.81 30.30
CA ARG A 6 -32.75 -25.16 30.83
C ARG A 6 -33.86 -25.32 29.79
N GLY A 7 -34.69 -26.35 29.96
CA GLY A 7 -35.91 -26.55 29.18
C GLY A 7 -36.81 -25.34 29.38
N VAL A 8 -36.85 -24.47 28.38
CA VAL A 8 -37.84 -23.40 28.28
C VAL A 8 -39.20 -24.08 28.15
N LYS A 9 -40.05 -23.90 29.16
CA LYS A 9 -41.41 -24.43 29.18
C LYS A 9 -42.16 -23.95 27.91
N PRO A 10 -42.86 -24.84 27.18
CA PRO A 10 -43.53 -24.48 25.93
C PRO A 10 -44.78 -23.57 26.11
N GLU A 11 -45.09 -23.11 27.33
CA GLU A 11 -46.28 -22.31 27.63
C GLU A 11 -46.07 -20.78 27.58
N GLU A 12 -44.84 -20.28 27.67
CA GLU A 12 -44.58 -18.81 27.66
C GLU A 12 -44.27 -18.24 26.27
N ALA A 13 -44.30 -19.06 25.21
CA ALA A 13 -43.91 -18.65 23.85
C ALA A 13 -45.09 -18.28 22.93
N ASN A 14 -46.29 -18.03 23.47
CA ASN A 14 -47.50 -17.81 22.66
C ASN A 14 -47.99 -16.36 22.62
N VAL A 15 -47.09 -15.39 22.84
CA VAL A 15 -47.38 -13.98 22.51
C VAL A 15 -47.15 -13.82 21.01
N PRO A 16 -48.18 -13.52 20.21
CA PRO A 16 -48.01 -13.31 18.77
C PRO A 16 -47.05 -12.15 18.55
N LEU A 17 -45.98 -12.35 17.78
CA LEU A 17 -45.12 -11.25 17.32
C LEU A 17 -45.97 -10.34 16.43
N MET A 18 -46.45 -9.25 17.00
CA MET A 18 -47.18 -8.20 16.29
C MET A 18 -46.18 -7.19 15.74
N THR A 19 -46.39 -6.76 14.51
CA THR A 19 -45.62 -5.64 13.97
C THR A 19 -45.96 -4.36 14.74
N SER A 20 -45.03 -3.39 14.77
CA SER A 20 -45.23 -2.13 15.51
C SER A 20 -46.47 -1.35 15.08
N ASP A 21 -46.97 -1.59 13.87
CA ASP A 21 -48.19 -0.95 13.34
C ASP A 21 -49.47 -1.70 13.74
N GLU A 22 -49.42 -3.03 13.87
CA GLU A 22 -50.55 -3.84 14.36
C GLU A 22 -50.80 -3.64 15.86
N ALA A 23 -49.73 -3.43 16.64
CA ALA A 23 -49.84 -3.09 18.06
C ALA A 23 -50.55 -1.74 18.27
N LYS A 24 -50.26 -0.74 17.41
CA LYS A 24 -50.93 0.56 17.44
C LYS A 24 -52.42 0.48 17.06
N ARG A 25 -52.77 -0.35 16.07
CA ARG A 25 -54.17 -0.55 15.65
C ARG A 25 -55.03 -1.21 16.73
N LEU A 26 -54.45 -2.12 17.50
CA LEU A 26 -55.09 -2.70 18.68
C LEU A 26 -55.28 -1.69 19.83
N GLU A 27 -54.32 -0.79 20.04
CA GLU A 27 -54.46 0.32 21.01
C GLU A 27 -55.52 1.35 20.59
N GLU A 28 -55.72 1.54 19.28
CA GLU A 28 -56.75 2.40 18.70
C GLU A 28 -58.15 1.74 18.63
N GLY A 29 -58.29 0.49 19.10
CA GLY A 29 -59.57 -0.21 19.22
C GLY A 29 -60.09 -0.85 17.93
N GLU A 30 -59.23 -1.01 16.91
CA GLU A 30 -59.57 -1.67 15.65
C GLU A 30 -59.57 -3.20 15.82
N GLU A 31 -60.55 -3.89 15.22
CA GLU A 31 -60.70 -5.34 15.36
C GLU A 31 -59.62 -6.07 14.55
N VAL A 32 -58.53 -6.45 15.21
CA VAL A 32 -57.41 -7.17 14.60
C VAL A 32 -57.65 -8.68 14.71
N ASP A 33 -57.69 -9.37 13.57
CA ASP A 33 -57.94 -10.81 13.51
C ASP A 33 -56.73 -11.61 14.02
N ILE A 34 -56.81 -11.98 15.30
CA ILE A 34 -55.74 -12.68 16.04
C ILE A 34 -55.43 -14.06 15.44
N ALA A 35 -56.40 -14.70 14.76
CA ALA A 35 -56.20 -16.01 14.14
C ALA A 35 -55.21 -15.92 12.97
N LEU A 36 -55.32 -14.86 12.17
CA LEU A 36 -54.49 -14.63 10.98
C LEU A 36 -53.05 -14.26 11.35
N ILE A 37 -52.87 -13.52 12.46
CA ILE A 37 -51.54 -13.22 13.03
C ILE A 37 -50.86 -14.49 13.52
N LYS A 38 -51.62 -15.41 14.13
CA LYS A 38 -51.09 -16.68 14.63
C LYS A 38 -50.61 -17.59 13.50
N GLU A 39 -51.37 -17.66 12.40
CA GLU A 39 -51.02 -18.45 11.22
C GLU A 39 -49.76 -17.90 10.53
N ARG A 40 -49.68 -16.57 10.35
CA ARG A 40 -48.49 -15.90 9.81
C ARG A 40 -47.22 -16.16 10.65
N ASN A 41 -47.34 -16.11 11.97
CA ASN A 41 -46.22 -16.35 12.87
C ASN A 41 -45.74 -17.82 12.82
N HIS A 42 -46.66 -18.76 12.64
CA HIS A 42 -46.33 -20.17 12.46
C HIS A 42 -45.57 -20.42 11.15
N ASP A 43 -45.96 -19.77 10.05
CA ASP A 43 -45.25 -19.87 8.77
C ASP A 43 -43.89 -19.18 8.80
N GLN A 44 -43.77 -18.03 9.47
CA GLN A 44 -42.48 -17.38 9.70
C GLN A 44 -41.53 -18.25 10.53
N PHE A 45 -42.06 -18.94 11.55
CA PHE A 45 -41.28 -19.87 12.36
C PHE A 45 -40.80 -21.08 11.55
N ARG A 46 -41.63 -21.62 10.66
CA ARG A 46 -41.25 -22.67 9.71
C ARG A 46 -40.17 -22.21 8.72
N ALA A 47 -40.29 -20.99 8.21
CA ALA A 47 -39.29 -20.43 7.30
C ALA A 47 -37.94 -20.23 8.01
N MET A 48 -37.94 -19.73 9.25
CA MET A 48 -36.71 -19.58 10.03
C MET A 48 -36.06 -20.92 10.37
N THR A 49 -36.83 -21.92 10.79
CA THR A 49 -36.30 -23.26 11.09
C THR A 49 -35.74 -23.95 9.85
N PHE A 50 -36.32 -23.71 8.67
CA PHE A 50 -35.76 -24.19 7.40
C PHE A 50 -34.45 -23.48 7.02
N ILE A 51 -34.36 -22.16 7.19
CA ILE A 51 -33.13 -21.39 6.94
C ILE A 51 -32.01 -21.76 7.92
N GLU A 52 -32.36 -22.02 9.18
CA GLU A 52 -31.42 -22.45 10.21
C GLU A 52 -30.93 -23.89 9.93
N GLY A 53 -31.83 -24.78 9.50
CA GLY A 53 -31.46 -26.12 9.02
C GLY A 53 -30.57 -26.13 7.78
N LEU A 54 -30.63 -25.09 6.94
CA LEU A 54 -29.74 -24.92 5.79
C LEU A 54 -28.36 -24.35 6.17
N LYS A 55 -28.23 -23.63 7.29
CA LYS A 55 -26.94 -23.14 7.80
C LYS A 55 -26.09 -24.25 8.40
N ASP A 56 -26.72 -25.28 8.96
CA ASP A 56 -26.04 -26.44 9.56
C ASP A 56 -25.68 -27.53 8.55
N GLN A 57 -26.02 -27.37 7.26
CA GLN A 57 -25.63 -28.31 6.21
C GLN A 57 -24.18 -28.04 5.75
N ASP A 58 -23.26 -28.24 6.68
CA ASP A 58 -21.83 -28.06 6.51
C ASP A 58 -21.24 -29.28 5.76
N ASP A 59 -21.54 -29.36 4.46
CA ASP A 59 -20.96 -30.33 3.51
C ASP A 59 -19.46 -30.06 3.34
N SER A 60 -18.69 -30.49 4.33
CA SER A 60 -17.24 -30.32 4.49
C SER A 60 -16.44 -31.26 3.59
N SER A 61 -16.66 -31.15 2.28
CA SER A 61 -15.74 -31.74 1.30
C SER A 61 -14.41 -30.96 1.27
N PRO A 62 -13.25 -31.63 1.26
CA PRO A 62 -11.93 -30.97 1.21
C PRO A 62 -11.77 -30.07 -0.01
N PHE A 63 -12.50 -30.35 -1.10
CA PHE A 63 -12.55 -29.53 -2.30
C PHE A 63 -13.16 -28.14 -2.07
N LYS A 64 -14.26 -28.04 -1.29
CA LYS A 64 -14.90 -26.75 -0.98
C LYS A 64 -14.03 -25.89 -0.04
N ARG A 65 -13.28 -26.48 0.88
CA ARG A 65 -12.30 -25.75 1.73
C ARG A 65 -11.13 -25.21 0.90
N GLY A 66 -10.65 -25.98 -0.07
CA GLY A 66 -9.65 -25.52 -1.05
C GLY A 66 -10.17 -24.38 -1.92
N LEU A 67 -11.41 -24.51 -2.43
CA LEU A 67 -12.08 -23.49 -3.23
C LEU A 67 -12.35 -22.20 -2.43
N ALA A 68 -12.76 -22.31 -1.17
CA ALA A 68 -12.98 -21.16 -0.29
C ALA A 68 -11.68 -20.41 0.04
N CYS A 69 -10.58 -21.14 0.23
CA CYS A 69 -9.25 -20.53 0.42
C CYS A 69 -8.79 -19.81 -0.86
N PHE A 70 -8.97 -20.44 -2.03
CA PHE A 70 -8.67 -19.83 -3.33
C PHE A 70 -9.53 -18.59 -3.62
N LEU A 71 -10.83 -18.62 -3.30
CA LEU A 71 -11.72 -17.46 -3.45
C LEU A 71 -11.33 -16.32 -2.52
N LYS A 72 -10.99 -16.62 -1.26
CA LYS A 72 -10.64 -15.59 -0.28
C LYS A 72 -9.27 -14.96 -0.53
N TYR A 73 -8.27 -15.73 -0.93
CA TYR A 73 -6.92 -15.20 -1.12
C TYR A 73 -6.59 -14.86 -2.58
N GLY A 74 -7.24 -15.49 -3.56
CA GLY A 74 -7.03 -15.21 -4.98
C GLY A 74 -8.06 -14.24 -5.57
N VAL A 75 -9.35 -14.49 -5.34
CA VAL A 75 -10.43 -13.69 -5.96
C VAL A 75 -10.64 -12.36 -5.23
N GLN A 76 -10.43 -12.28 -3.91
CA GLN A 76 -10.56 -11.04 -3.16
C GLN A 76 -9.58 -9.93 -3.60
N PRO A 77 -8.25 -10.15 -3.74
CA PRO A 77 -7.35 -9.11 -4.25
C PRO A 77 -7.64 -8.78 -5.71
N LEU A 78 -8.04 -9.76 -6.53
CA LEU A 78 -8.40 -9.53 -7.93
C LEU A 78 -9.67 -8.66 -8.06
N LEU A 79 -10.68 -8.88 -7.21
CA LEU A 79 -11.86 -8.03 -7.11
C LEU A 79 -11.52 -6.64 -6.58
N CYS A 80 -10.60 -6.51 -5.61
CA CYS A 80 -10.13 -5.19 -5.17
C CYS A 80 -9.44 -4.43 -6.31
N ILE A 81 -8.56 -5.07 -7.08
CA ILE A 81 -7.92 -4.48 -8.26
C ILE A 81 -8.99 -4.05 -9.27
N LEU A 82 -9.96 -4.93 -9.57
CA LEU A 82 -11.06 -4.62 -10.48
C LEU A 82 -11.89 -3.43 -9.99
N ALA A 83 -12.22 -3.37 -8.70
CA ALA A 83 -12.95 -2.26 -8.09
C ALA A 83 -12.17 -0.94 -8.19
N ILE A 84 -10.85 -0.96 -8.00
CA ILE A 84 -9.97 0.19 -8.23
C ILE A 84 -10.02 0.62 -9.70
N TYR A 85 -9.90 -0.30 -10.65
CA TYR A 85 -10.00 -0.01 -12.08
C TYR A 85 -11.35 0.60 -12.46
N VAL A 86 -12.46 0.09 -11.91
CA VAL A 86 -13.80 0.64 -12.14
C VAL A 86 -13.95 2.03 -11.51
N CYS A 87 -13.38 2.26 -10.32
CA CYS A 87 -13.39 3.57 -9.66
C CYS A 87 -12.61 4.61 -10.47
N ILE A 88 -11.41 4.25 -10.93
CA ILE A 88 -10.58 5.05 -11.83
C ILE A 88 -11.30 5.31 -13.15
N GLY A 89 -11.95 4.31 -13.73
CA GLY A 89 -12.74 4.43 -14.96
C GLY A 89 -13.91 5.41 -14.81
N LYS A 90 -14.63 5.37 -13.68
CA LYS A 90 -15.70 6.34 -13.39
C LYS A 90 -15.16 7.76 -13.22
N ALA A 91 -14.03 7.92 -12.54
CA ALA A 91 -13.36 9.20 -12.38
C ALA A 91 -12.90 9.76 -13.73
N LEU A 92 -12.23 8.95 -14.55
CA LEU A 92 -11.80 9.30 -15.91
C LEU A 92 -12.98 9.66 -16.80
N TYR A 93 -14.08 8.92 -16.74
CA TYR A 93 -15.29 9.22 -17.51
C TYR A 93 -15.93 10.56 -17.11
N LYS A 94 -15.91 10.89 -15.81
CA LYS A 94 -16.38 12.20 -15.31
C LYS A 94 -15.49 13.33 -15.81
N VAL A 95 -14.17 13.15 -15.80
CA VAL A 95 -13.20 14.11 -16.35
C VAL A 95 -13.40 14.26 -17.87
N TYR A 96 -13.55 13.16 -18.59
CA TYR A 96 -13.76 13.13 -20.04
C TYR A 96 -15.03 13.89 -20.47
N LYS A 97 -16.12 13.81 -19.71
CA LYS A 97 -17.35 14.57 -20.00
C LYS A 97 -17.21 16.08 -19.78
N VAL A 98 -16.30 16.51 -18.91
CA VAL A 98 -16.11 17.92 -18.55
C VAL A 98 -15.05 18.59 -19.42
N LEU A 99 -14.09 17.83 -19.96
CA LEU A 99 -12.93 18.36 -20.65
C LEU A 99 -13.03 18.21 -22.18
N PRO A 100 -12.74 19.25 -22.98
CA PRO A 100 -12.69 19.15 -24.43
C PRO A 100 -11.54 18.22 -24.88
N MET A 101 -11.77 17.47 -25.96
CA MET A 101 -10.83 16.43 -26.44
C MET A 101 -9.41 16.93 -26.68
N ASN A 102 -9.25 18.17 -27.15
CA ASN A 102 -7.93 18.76 -27.40
C ASN A 102 -7.09 18.90 -26.12
N VAL A 103 -7.71 19.27 -24.99
CA VAL A 103 -7.04 19.41 -23.70
C VAL A 103 -6.69 18.05 -23.13
N LEU A 104 -7.55 17.04 -23.33
CA LEU A 104 -7.28 15.67 -22.90
C LEU A 104 -6.06 15.09 -23.61
N THR A 105 -5.96 15.26 -24.94
CA THR A 105 -4.79 14.81 -25.72
C THR A 105 -3.52 15.54 -25.31
N MET A 106 -3.60 16.84 -25.01
CA MET A 106 -2.47 17.62 -24.49
C MET A 106 -2.02 17.11 -23.11
N LEU A 107 -2.95 16.88 -22.18
CA LEU A 107 -2.63 16.34 -20.85
C LEU A 107 -2.09 14.92 -20.90
N PHE A 108 -2.60 14.09 -21.80
CA PHE A 108 -2.09 12.74 -22.00
C PHE A 108 -0.68 12.77 -22.58
N GLY A 109 -0.41 13.64 -23.56
CA GLY A 109 0.94 13.87 -24.09
C GLY A 109 1.91 14.43 -23.03
N LEU A 110 1.44 15.35 -22.18
CA LEU A 110 2.19 15.88 -21.05
C LEU A 110 2.53 14.77 -20.04
N GLY A 111 1.53 13.96 -19.66
CA GLY A 111 1.69 12.82 -18.79
C GLY A 111 2.68 11.80 -19.35
N LEU A 112 2.56 11.46 -20.63
CA LEU A 112 3.49 10.55 -21.31
C LEU A 112 4.91 11.12 -21.36
N CYS A 113 5.08 12.42 -21.54
CA CYS A 113 6.37 13.08 -21.59
C CYS A 113 7.08 13.06 -20.22
N PHE A 114 6.35 13.34 -19.13
CA PHE A 114 6.94 13.35 -17.79
C PHE A 114 7.09 11.96 -17.17
N TYR A 115 6.13 11.05 -17.38
CA TYR A 115 6.17 9.70 -16.79
C TYR A 115 6.81 8.64 -17.70
N GLY A 116 6.86 8.85 -19.02
CA GLY A 116 7.47 7.91 -19.96
C GLY A 116 8.98 7.76 -19.75
N GLY A 117 9.66 8.84 -19.34
CA GLY A 117 11.10 8.82 -19.06
C GLY A 117 11.48 7.99 -17.83
N HIS A 118 10.59 7.84 -16.84
CA HIS A 118 10.90 7.11 -15.60
C HIS A 118 11.18 5.62 -15.85
N TYR A 119 10.48 4.99 -16.79
CA TYR A 119 10.72 3.59 -17.13
C TYR A 119 12.12 3.38 -17.71
N LEU A 120 12.55 4.25 -18.63
CA LEU A 120 13.88 4.19 -19.22
C LEU A 120 14.97 4.49 -18.19
N MET A 121 14.72 5.41 -17.26
CA MET A 121 15.63 5.73 -16.14
C MET A 121 15.83 4.53 -15.21
N VAL A 122 14.77 3.79 -14.88
CA VAL A 122 14.86 2.58 -14.05
C VAL A 122 15.63 1.47 -14.76
N ILE A 123 15.35 1.24 -16.04
CA ILE A 123 16.09 0.25 -16.84
C ILE A 123 17.57 0.62 -16.91
N ALA A 124 17.88 1.89 -17.18
CA ALA A 124 19.25 2.39 -17.22
C ALA A 124 19.95 2.30 -15.86
N ALA A 125 19.24 2.51 -14.75
CA ALA A 125 19.79 2.34 -13.40
C ALA A 125 20.17 0.87 -13.15
N ILE A 126 19.31 -0.07 -13.55
CA ILE A 126 19.58 -1.51 -13.42
C ILE A 126 20.77 -1.91 -14.30
N GLU A 127 20.83 -1.42 -15.53
CA GLU A 127 21.90 -1.75 -16.48
C GLU A 127 23.23 -1.13 -16.05
N ALA A 128 23.22 0.11 -15.56
CA ALA A 128 24.37 0.76 -14.95
C ALA A 128 24.87 -0.02 -13.74
N PHE A 129 23.97 -0.42 -12.83
CA PHE A 129 24.31 -1.22 -11.67
C PHE A 129 24.99 -2.53 -12.08
N ARG A 130 24.43 -3.27 -13.06
CA ARG A 130 25.01 -4.52 -13.55
C ARG A 130 26.39 -4.32 -14.18
N ASN A 131 26.57 -3.26 -14.96
CA ASN A 131 27.81 -3.03 -15.71
C ASN A 131 28.94 -2.41 -14.89
N MET A 132 28.64 -1.73 -13.77
CA MET A 132 29.62 -0.92 -13.02
C MET A 132 29.86 -1.43 -11.59
N GLY A 133 29.73 -2.74 -11.35
CA GLY A 133 30.12 -3.36 -10.08
C GLY A 133 29.00 -4.02 -9.30
N GLY A 134 27.81 -4.21 -9.89
CA GLY A 134 26.68 -4.87 -9.24
C GLY A 134 26.98 -6.31 -8.81
N GLN A 135 27.88 -7.02 -9.51
CA GLN A 135 28.31 -8.36 -9.09
C GLN A 135 29.13 -8.30 -7.79
N GLN A 136 30.13 -7.41 -7.73
CA GLN A 136 30.95 -7.19 -6.53
C GLN A 136 30.09 -6.74 -5.35
N PHE A 137 29.11 -5.86 -5.60
CA PHE A 137 28.13 -5.46 -4.61
C PHE A 137 27.39 -6.66 -4.00
N MET A 138 26.91 -7.59 -4.82
CA MET A 138 26.14 -8.74 -4.34
C MET A 138 27.01 -9.70 -3.52
N ASP A 139 28.24 -9.93 -3.97
CA ASP A 139 29.20 -10.80 -3.28
C ASP A 139 29.62 -10.19 -1.93
N ASP A 140 29.87 -8.88 -1.90
CA ASP A 140 30.27 -8.14 -0.69
C ASP A 140 29.11 -7.90 0.29
N MET A 141 27.87 -7.88 -0.20
CA MET A 141 26.68 -7.77 0.64
C MET A 141 26.56 -8.95 1.61
N VAL A 142 26.95 -10.16 1.18
CA VAL A 142 26.99 -11.35 2.04
C VAL A 142 28.00 -11.15 3.18
N VAL A 143 29.18 -10.62 2.87
CA VAL A 143 30.22 -10.34 3.86
C VAL A 143 29.75 -9.31 4.89
N VAL A 144 29.11 -8.23 4.44
CA VAL A 144 28.54 -7.22 5.34
C VAL A 144 27.45 -7.82 6.22
N TRP A 145 26.59 -8.68 5.67
CA TRP A 145 25.54 -9.35 6.42
C TRP A 145 26.10 -10.27 7.50
N GLU A 146 27.08 -11.10 7.15
CA GLU A 146 27.74 -12.01 8.10
C GLU A 146 28.40 -11.23 9.24
N GLN A 147 29.25 -10.24 8.93
CA GLN A 147 29.93 -9.45 9.94
C GLN A 147 28.95 -8.61 10.78
N GLY A 148 27.91 -8.06 10.15
CA GLY A 148 26.85 -7.32 10.83
C GLY A 148 26.03 -8.20 11.78
N SER A 149 25.77 -9.45 11.41
CA SER A 149 25.05 -10.41 12.25
C SER A 149 25.83 -10.74 13.52
N LEU A 150 27.15 -10.89 13.44
CA LEU A 150 28.02 -11.12 14.60
C LEU A 150 27.98 -9.94 15.57
N VAL A 151 28.05 -8.71 15.05
CA VAL A 151 27.93 -7.49 15.86
C VAL A 151 26.55 -7.38 16.51
N ALA A 152 25.49 -7.77 15.81
CA ALA A 152 24.13 -7.77 16.36
C ALA A 152 23.97 -8.77 17.53
N ILE A 153 24.52 -9.98 17.39
CA ILE A 153 24.54 -10.99 18.45
C ILE A 153 25.34 -10.48 19.65
N ALA A 154 26.55 -9.96 19.43
CA ALA A 154 27.37 -9.40 20.49
C ALA A 154 26.74 -8.18 21.16
N SER A 155 25.99 -7.35 20.41
CA SER A 155 25.20 -6.25 20.99
C SER A 155 24.10 -6.78 21.90
N ALA A 156 23.38 -7.82 21.47
CA ALA A 156 22.30 -8.40 22.26
C ALA A 156 22.81 -9.09 23.54
N GLU A 157 24.06 -9.58 23.53
CA GLU A 157 24.74 -10.08 24.72
C GLU A 157 25.25 -8.95 25.62
N ASP A 158 25.81 -7.87 25.06
CA ASP A 158 26.24 -6.69 25.83
C ASP A 158 25.04 -5.99 26.50
N ASP A 159 23.88 -5.98 25.86
CA ASP A 159 22.64 -5.40 26.40
C ASP A 159 22.08 -6.16 27.64
N LYS A 160 22.59 -7.38 27.91
CA LYS A 160 22.22 -8.19 29.08
C LYS A 160 23.23 -8.11 30.21
N LYS A 161 24.38 -7.47 30.00
CA LYS A 161 25.41 -7.34 31.05
C LYS A 161 24.99 -6.29 32.06
N ASP A 162 25.10 -6.70 33.31
CA ASP A 162 24.90 -5.92 34.52
C ASP A 162 26.18 -6.15 35.33
N ASP A 163 27.18 -5.28 35.10
CA ASP A 163 28.52 -5.44 35.68
C ASP A 163 28.56 -4.99 37.14
N ASP A 164 27.63 -4.15 37.59
CA ASP A 164 27.52 -3.64 38.96
C ASP A 164 26.52 -4.42 39.84
N LYS A 165 25.81 -5.40 39.25
CA LYS A 165 24.81 -6.27 39.88
C LYS A 165 23.68 -5.50 40.55
N ASN A 166 23.35 -4.32 40.03
CA ASN A 166 22.31 -3.47 40.59
C ASN A 166 20.89 -3.91 40.14
N GLY A 167 20.79 -4.89 39.24
CA GLY A 167 19.55 -5.44 38.70
C GLY A 167 19.03 -4.72 37.46
N ILE A 168 19.78 -3.74 36.93
CA ILE A 168 19.49 -2.94 35.74
C ILE A 168 20.67 -3.12 34.78
N ALA A 169 20.39 -3.34 33.49
CA ALA A 169 21.47 -3.46 32.51
C ALA A 169 22.21 -2.12 32.33
N ASP A 170 23.55 -2.13 32.34
CA ASP A 170 24.39 -0.92 32.23
C ASP A 170 24.00 -0.01 31.06
N VAL A 171 23.56 -0.62 29.95
CA VAL A 171 23.18 0.08 28.72
C VAL A 171 22.04 1.09 28.95
N LYS A 172 21.22 0.90 29.99
CA LYS A 172 20.12 1.81 30.35
C LYS A 172 20.55 2.96 31.26
N GLU A 173 21.70 2.86 31.90
CA GLU A 173 22.19 3.85 32.87
C GLU A 173 23.19 4.83 32.25
N ILE A 174 23.80 4.45 31.13
CA ILE A 174 24.83 5.23 30.45
C ILE A 174 24.21 6.36 29.60
N SER A 175 24.89 7.51 29.56
CA SER A 175 24.53 8.63 28.67
C SER A 175 24.60 8.23 27.19
N SER A 176 23.73 8.80 26.35
CA SER A 176 23.64 8.44 24.93
C SER A 176 24.96 8.56 24.16
N LYS A 177 25.83 9.50 24.53
CA LYS A 177 27.17 9.67 23.91
C LYS A 177 28.12 8.54 24.30
N ASP A 178 28.11 8.13 25.55
CA ASP A 178 28.97 7.07 26.07
C ASP A 178 28.50 5.68 25.63
N LEU A 179 27.19 5.51 25.46
CA LEU A 179 26.59 4.31 24.87
C LEU A 179 27.07 4.13 23.42
N LEU A 180 27.10 5.20 22.64
CA LEU A 180 27.58 5.16 21.24
C LEU A 180 29.07 4.76 21.18
N ASN A 181 29.89 5.30 22.07
CA ASN A 181 31.30 4.91 22.20
C ASN A 181 31.47 3.45 22.66
N ARG A 182 30.66 2.96 23.61
CA ARG A 182 30.68 1.56 24.07
C ARG A 182 30.31 0.61 22.93
N LYS A 183 29.21 0.87 22.22
CA LYS A 183 28.76 0.04 21.10
C LYS A 183 29.72 0.10 19.92
N ALA A 184 30.33 1.25 19.62
CA ALA A 184 31.37 1.35 18.61
C ALA A 184 32.62 0.52 18.98
N LYS A 185 33.06 0.57 20.25
CA LYS A 185 34.17 -0.25 20.75
C LYS A 185 33.84 -1.74 20.71
N MET A 186 32.62 -2.13 21.05
CA MET A 186 32.16 -3.51 20.96
C MET A 186 32.14 -3.98 19.50
N ALA A 187 31.59 -3.19 18.57
CA ALA A 187 31.60 -3.51 17.15
C ALA A 187 33.02 -3.69 16.60
N MET A 188 33.97 -2.82 16.97
CA MET A 188 35.38 -2.94 16.58
C MET A 188 36.07 -4.21 17.14
N ARG A 189 35.62 -4.73 18.29
CA ARG A 189 36.16 -5.96 18.89
C ARG A 189 35.57 -7.22 18.28
N THR A 190 34.31 -7.16 17.86
CA THR A 190 33.57 -8.32 17.35
C THR A 190 33.83 -8.60 15.87
N VAL A 191 34.20 -7.57 15.09
CA VAL A 191 34.50 -7.74 13.66
C VAL A 191 35.79 -8.54 13.46
N THR A 192 35.69 -9.69 12.79
CA THR A 192 36.82 -10.60 12.57
C THR A 192 37.73 -10.15 11.42
N GLU A 193 37.13 -9.58 10.37
CA GLU A 193 37.83 -9.20 9.13
C GLU A 193 37.59 -7.71 8.76
N PRO A 194 38.26 -6.75 9.45
CA PRO A 194 37.98 -5.32 9.27
C PRO A 194 38.33 -4.79 7.88
N GLN A 195 39.42 -5.30 7.27
CA GLN A 195 39.86 -4.86 5.94
C GLN A 195 38.87 -5.29 4.85
N ARG A 196 38.35 -6.51 4.94
CA ARG A 196 37.37 -7.03 3.97
C ARG A 196 36.03 -6.30 4.10
N LEU A 197 35.60 -6.01 5.33
CA LEU A 197 34.42 -5.20 5.59
C LEU A 197 34.57 -3.79 5.01
N GLN A 198 35.75 -3.16 5.15
CA GLN A 198 36.01 -1.84 4.58
C GLN A 198 35.93 -1.85 3.06
N VAL A 199 36.54 -2.83 2.39
CA VAL A 199 36.48 -2.97 0.93
C VAL A 199 35.04 -3.19 0.46
N ALA A 200 34.30 -4.06 1.14
CA ALA A 200 32.89 -4.31 0.85
C ALA A 200 32.06 -3.02 0.92
N VAL A 201 32.20 -2.22 1.99
CA VAL A 201 31.50 -0.94 2.13
C VAL A 201 31.85 0.04 1.01
N VAL A 202 33.11 0.06 0.56
CA VAL A 202 33.54 0.90 -0.58
C VAL A 202 32.85 0.46 -1.87
N HIS A 203 32.76 -0.85 -2.14
CA HIS A 203 32.06 -1.35 -3.33
C HIS A 203 30.55 -1.08 -3.27
N LEU A 204 29.93 -1.20 -2.10
CA LEU A 204 28.53 -0.81 -1.87
C LEU A 204 28.29 0.67 -2.22
N TYR A 205 29.16 1.54 -1.73
CA TYR A 205 29.08 2.98 -1.99
C TYR A 205 29.38 3.32 -3.44
N ALA A 206 30.36 2.66 -4.06
CA ALA A 206 30.72 2.85 -5.46
C ALA A 206 29.57 2.47 -6.40
N ALA A 207 28.90 1.33 -6.17
CA ALA A 207 27.74 0.92 -6.95
C ALA A 207 26.57 1.91 -6.81
N TYR A 208 26.34 2.42 -5.59
CA TYR A 208 25.33 3.46 -5.36
C TYR A 208 25.66 4.77 -6.10
N LEU A 209 26.90 5.25 -5.98
CA LEU A 209 27.35 6.47 -6.65
C LEU A 209 27.32 6.34 -8.18
N CYS A 210 27.65 5.17 -8.69
CA CYS A 210 27.53 4.85 -10.11
C CYS A 210 26.09 5.06 -10.59
N VAL A 211 25.11 4.46 -9.92
CA VAL A 211 23.70 4.57 -10.31
C VAL A 211 23.23 6.02 -10.21
N LEU A 212 23.63 6.76 -9.18
CA LEU A 212 23.34 8.19 -9.08
C LEU A 212 23.97 8.99 -10.22
N ALA A 213 25.21 8.68 -10.61
CA ALA A 213 25.91 9.36 -11.69
C ALA A 213 25.22 9.10 -13.04
N THR A 214 24.81 7.87 -13.33
CA THR A 214 24.11 7.54 -14.58
C THR A 214 22.74 8.20 -14.65
N LEU A 215 21.98 8.23 -13.55
CA LEU A 215 20.70 8.93 -13.48
C LEU A 215 20.87 10.45 -13.68
N LYS A 216 21.87 11.06 -13.04
CA LYS A 216 22.16 12.50 -13.22
C LYS A 216 22.59 12.81 -14.65
N LEU A 217 23.39 11.95 -15.28
CA LEU A 217 23.81 12.11 -16.67
C LEU A 217 22.61 12.05 -17.63
N GLN A 218 21.69 11.11 -17.43
CA GLN A 218 20.48 11.01 -18.27
C GLN A 218 19.53 12.19 -18.07
N PHE A 219 19.38 12.67 -16.83
CA PHE A 219 18.61 13.87 -16.56
C PHE A 219 19.23 15.09 -17.23
N ALA A 220 20.54 15.31 -17.06
CA ALA A 220 21.27 16.41 -17.68
C ALA A 220 21.15 16.36 -19.22
N ARG A 221 21.27 15.18 -19.83
CA ARG A 221 21.10 14.99 -21.27
C ARG A 221 19.70 15.35 -21.74
N THR A 222 18.67 14.91 -21.02
CA THR A 222 17.27 15.22 -21.36
C THR A 222 16.99 16.71 -21.25
N VAL A 223 17.47 17.37 -20.19
CA VAL A 223 17.34 18.82 -20.01
C VAL A 223 18.07 19.59 -21.12
N ALA A 224 19.29 19.18 -21.48
CA ALA A 224 20.04 19.81 -22.56
C ALA A 224 19.32 19.72 -23.91
N ILE A 225 18.73 18.55 -24.23
CA ILE A 225 17.92 18.38 -25.44
C ILE A 225 16.66 19.23 -25.39
N ALA A 226 15.97 19.27 -24.25
CA ALA A 226 14.76 20.08 -24.07
C ALA A 226 15.05 21.58 -24.22
N LEU A 227 16.16 22.06 -23.66
CA LEU A 227 16.59 23.44 -23.80
C LEU A 227 16.96 23.76 -25.26
N GLY A 228 17.73 22.89 -25.92
CA GLY A 228 18.05 23.06 -27.33
C GLY A 228 16.81 23.07 -28.24
N LEU A 229 15.79 22.24 -27.93
CA LEU A 229 14.51 22.29 -28.65
C LEU A 229 13.76 23.61 -28.37
N ALA A 230 13.73 24.08 -27.12
CA ALA A 230 13.09 25.34 -26.77
C ALA A 230 13.71 26.53 -27.51
N GLU A 231 15.04 26.60 -27.57
CA GLU A 231 15.78 27.64 -28.33
C GLU A 231 15.47 27.58 -29.83
N MET A 232 15.38 26.37 -30.41
CA MET A 232 15.00 26.21 -31.83
C MET A 232 13.53 26.59 -32.10
N LEU A 233 12.66 26.42 -31.11
CA LEU A 233 11.24 26.77 -31.19
C LEU A 233 10.96 28.26 -30.95
N GLU A 234 11.88 29.00 -30.31
CA GLU A 234 11.67 30.40 -29.94
C GLU A 234 11.41 31.29 -31.17
N LEU A 235 12.21 31.17 -32.23
CA LEU A 235 12.06 31.95 -33.47
C LEU A 235 10.76 31.66 -34.24
N PRO A 236 10.36 30.40 -34.51
CA PRO A 236 9.08 30.13 -35.17
C PRO A 236 7.89 30.49 -34.28
N LEU A 237 8.00 30.32 -32.96
CA LEU A 237 6.92 30.64 -32.03
C LEU A 237 6.70 32.16 -31.94
N THR A 238 7.76 32.95 -31.81
CA THR A 238 7.68 34.43 -31.83
C THR A 238 7.17 34.95 -33.16
N ARG A 239 7.55 34.33 -34.29
CA ARG A 239 7.06 34.73 -35.61
C ARG A 239 5.58 34.43 -35.85
N CYS A 240 5.07 33.30 -35.34
CA CYS A 240 3.67 32.91 -35.51
C CYS A 240 2.74 33.52 -34.46
N ILE A 241 3.15 33.49 -33.19
CA ILE A 241 2.35 33.93 -32.05
C ILE A 241 2.53 35.43 -31.78
N GLY A 242 3.70 36.00 -32.07
CA GLY A 242 3.97 37.43 -31.89
C GLY A 242 2.91 38.37 -32.49
N PRO A 243 2.57 38.27 -33.80
CA PRO A 243 1.57 39.16 -34.40
C PRO A 243 0.15 38.93 -33.87
N THR A 244 -0.20 37.69 -33.52
CA THR A 244 -1.52 37.38 -32.94
C THR A 244 -1.64 37.88 -31.51
N LEU A 245 -0.56 37.82 -30.73
CA LEU A 245 -0.50 38.38 -29.38
C LEU A 245 -0.51 39.92 -29.40
N ALA A 246 0.23 40.53 -30.33
CA ALA A 246 0.25 41.99 -30.52
C ALA A 246 -1.13 42.54 -30.89
N TYR A 247 -1.89 41.80 -31.71
CA TYR A 247 -3.26 42.18 -32.05
C TYR A 247 -4.22 42.09 -30.85
N VAL A 248 -4.01 41.15 -29.94
CA VAL A 248 -4.87 40.94 -28.76
C VAL A 248 -4.52 41.90 -27.61
N MET A 249 -3.25 42.28 -27.46
CA MET A 249 -2.81 43.17 -26.38
C MET A 249 -3.16 44.66 -26.62
N GLY A 250 -3.59 45.03 -27.82
CA GLY A 250 -4.02 46.38 -28.15
C GLY A 250 -2.87 47.41 -28.20
N ASP A 251 -3.15 48.55 -28.83
CA ASP A 251 -2.18 49.60 -29.20
C ASP A 251 -1.54 50.33 -27.99
N GLU A 252 -1.87 49.97 -26.75
CA GLU A 252 -1.44 50.67 -25.54
C GLU A 252 -0.02 50.32 -25.04
N LEU A 253 0.69 49.40 -25.71
CA LEU A 253 2.05 48.97 -25.32
C LEU A 253 3.13 49.15 -26.40
N ASN A 254 2.84 49.93 -27.46
CA ASN A 254 3.83 50.37 -28.43
C ASN A 254 4.72 51.50 -27.84
N HIS A 255 5.82 51.12 -27.19
CA HIS A 255 6.98 51.97 -26.93
C HIS A 255 8.18 51.48 -27.73
#